data_AF-S8BKV6-F1
#
_entry.id   AF-S8BKV6-F1
#
_cell.length_a   1.000
_cell.length_b   1.000
_cell.length_c   1.000
_cell.angle_alpha   90.00
_cell.angle_beta   90.00
_cell.angle_gamma   90.00
#
_symmetry.space_group_name_H-M   'P 1'
#
loop_
_entity.id
_entity.type
_entity.pdbx_description
1 polymer ?
#
loop_
_entity_poly.entity_id
_entity_poly.type
_entity_poly.pdbx_seq_one_letter_code
_entity_poly.pdbx_strand_id
1 'polypeptide(L)'
;MDLHLNDEWATSAVFSPSRALQQQHQAKEWSFVDQWLQQKYHPRSVPVFERNTETLKVLTALANANEAADEERALRLEFKQNILTNYKPKRPDDKVLRIREGLNRDAVKALDSIAGASVKLGVDSGSIPQAREALLYLTKEECEVEHAILPEEQVLKNLVSDIEEAEASLRKHQSDAYETPKDLPARLAEWTRTIKILQQKSAEYKDRAVSLQNAYRRNQPKYTVESLVELETEVLDFQGHVRSLNGQVKAYTLLPPDPKAAQRKIEEAKQDLENLRSRRDEVYQGMARA
;
A
#
# COMPACT_ATOMS: atom_id res chain seq x y z
N MET A 1 -12.45 39.51 26.87
CA MET A 1 -13.53 40.31 26.29
C MET A 1 -12.86 41.32 25.37
N ASP A 2 -13.04 41.32 24.06
CA ASP A 2 -13.91 40.53 23.22
C ASP A 2 -13.32 40.37 21.83
N LEU A 3 -13.69 39.24 21.25
CA LEU A 3 -13.42 38.80 19.89
C LEU A 3 -14.18 39.70 18.91
N HIS A 4 -13.49 40.57 18.20
CA HIS A 4 -14.01 41.20 17.00
C HIS A 4 -12.83 41.54 16.11
N LEU A 5 -12.43 40.61 15.24
CA LEU A 5 -11.58 40.84 14.07
C LEU A 5 -11.35 39.46 13.42
N ASN A 6 -12.34 38.97 12.65
CA ASN A 6 -12.08 38.03 11.53
C ASN A 6 -13.28 37.65 10.65
N ASP A 7 -14.44 38.32 10.73
CA ASP A 7 -15.62 37.92 9.93
C ASP A 7 -15.88 38.78 8.67
N GLU A 8 -15.15 39.88 8.47
CA GLU A 8 -15.38 40.80 7.34
C GLU A 8 -14.60 40.44 6.07
N TRP A 9 -13.53 39.64 6.16
CA TRP A 9 -12.71 39.25 4.99
C TRP A 9 -13.17 37.94 4.32
N ALA A 10 -14.03 37.16 4.98
CA ALA A 10 -14.61 35.94 4.40
C ALA A 10 -15.85 36.22 3.54
N THR A 11 -16.61 37.27 3.83
CA THR A 11 -17.87 37.59 3.12
C THR A 11 -17.67 38.35 1.81
N SER A 12 -16.61 39.16 1.68
CA SER A 12 -16.33 39.89 0.42
C SER A 12 -15.74 38.98 -0.68
N ALA A 13 -15.09 37.88 -0.31
CA ALA A 13 -14.55 36.89 -1.25
C ALA A 13 -15.63 35.93 -1.82
N VAL A 14 -16.79 35.83 -1.16
CA VAL A 14 -17.93 34.97 -1.56
C VAL A 14 -18.84 35.67 -2.58
N PHE A 15 -18.80 37.00 -2.65
CA PHE A 15 -19.63 37.80 -3.57
C PHE A 15 -18.78 38.57 -4.59
N SER A 16 -18.04 37.84 -5.43
CA SER A 16 -17.60 38.42 -6.71
C SER A 16 -18.79 38.39 -7.68
N PRO A 17 -19.30 39.54 -8.19
CA PRO A 17 -20.46 39.58 -9.07
C PRO A 17 -20.38 38.63 -10.27
N SER A 18 -19.18 38.39 -10.78
CA SER A 18 -18.92 37.45 -11.87
C SER A 18 -19.16 35.98 -11.48
N ARG A 19 -18.84 35.58 -10.23
CA ARG A 19 -19.10 34.22 -9.73
C ARG A 19 -20.58 34.00 -9.44
N ALA A 20 -21.26 35.01 -8.90
CA ALA A 20 -22.71 34.95 -8.64
C ALA A 20 -23.51 34.81 -9.94
N LEU A 21 -23.13 35.54 -11.00
CA LEU A 21 -23.74 35.41 -12.32
C LEU A 21 -23.51 34.02 -12.94
N GLN A 22 -22.30 33.48 -12.83
CA GLN A 22 -21.99 32.13 -13.31
C GLN A 22 -22.80 31.05 -12.59
N GLN A 23 -22.96 31.16 -11.27
CA GLN A 23 -23.79 30.24 -10.48
C GLN A 23 -25.27 30.36 -10.86
N GLN A 24 -25.78 31.57 -11.11
CA GLN A 24 -27.14 31.77 -11.59
C GLN A 24 -27.36 31.19 -12.99
N HIS A 25 -26.39 31.35 -13.90
CA HIS A 25 -26.44 30.75 -15.24
C HIS A 25 -26.45 29.22 -15.16
N GLN A 26 -25.54 28.64 -14.38
CA GLN A 26 -25.49 27.19 -14.19
C GLN A 26 -26.77 26.66 -13.53
N ALA A 27 -27.35 27.38 -12.56
CA ALA A 27 -28.61 26.98 -11.95
C ALA A 27 -29.78 26.96 -12.94
N LYS A 28 -29.82 27.89 -13.91
CA LYS A 28 -30.80 27.89 -15.00
C LYS A 28 -30.61 26.74 -15.98
N GLU A 29 -29.36 26.42 -16.33
CA GLU A 29 -29.06 25.28 -17.19
C GLU A 29 -29.42 23.96 -16.50
N TRP A 30 -29.15 23.83 -15.19
CA TRP A 30 -29.56 22.66 -14.42
C TRP A 30 -31.08 22.49 -14.33
N SER A 31 -31.84 23.59 -14.16
CA SER A 31 -33.30 23.49 -14.13
C SER A 31 -33.89 23.10 -15.47
N PHE A 32 -33.30 23.57 -16.57
CA PHE A 32 -33.65 23.12 -17.93
C PHE A 32 -33.39 21.62 -18.11
N VAL A 33 -32.20 21.14 -17.77
CA VAL A 33 -31.85 19.71 -17.84
C VAL A 33 -32.75 18.85 -16.96
N ASP A 34 -33.06 19.29 -15.73
CA ASP A 34 -33.92 18.55 -14.81
C ASP A 34 -35.36 18.42 -15.35
N GLN A 35 -35.92 19.49 -15.93
CA GLN A 35 -37.24 19.43 -16.56
C GLN A 35 -37.25 18.50 -17.78
N TRP A 36 -36.23 18.58 -18.62
CA TRP A 36 -36.09 17.72 -19.79
C TRP A 36 -35.93 16.24 -19.42
N LEU A 37 -35.11 15.91 -18.41
CA LEU A 37 -34.97 14.55 -17.89
C LEU A 37 -36.30 14.04 -17.30
N GLN A 38 -37.01 14.86 -16.53
CA GLN A 38 -38.33 14.47 -15.99
C GLN A 38 -39.33 14.12 -17.09
N GLN A 39 -39.35 14.89 -18.19
CA GLN A 39 -40.20 14.60 -19.34
C GLN A 39 -39.82 13.29 -20.05
N LYS A 40 -38.52 13.02 -20.26
CA LYS A 40 -38.06 11.81 -20.97
C LYS A 40 -38.20 10.53 -20.12
N TYR A 41 -38.04 10.61 -18.81
CA TYR A 41 -38.09 9.43 -17.93
C TYR A 41 -39.49 9.11 -17.39
N HIS A 42 -40.49 9.98 -17.54
CA HIS A 42 -41.84 9.75 -17.02
C HIS A 42 -42.46 8.43 -17.54
N PRO A 43 -43.04 7.57 -16.66
CA PRO A 43 -43.32 7.76 -15.23
C PRO A 43 -42.20 7.28 -14.27
N ARG A 44 -41.05 6.83 -14.77
CA ARG A 44 -39.91 6.39 -13.95
C ARG A 44 -39.15 7.59 -13.40
N SER A 45 -38.54 7.42 -12.22
CA SER A 45 -37.65 8.43 -11.65
C SER A 45 -36.35 8.52 -12.45
N VAL A 46 -35.83 9.75 -12.58
CA VAL A 46 -34.53 9.99 -13.19
C VAL A 46 -33.45 9.26 -12.38
N PRO A 47 -32.58 8.46 -13.02
CA PRO A 47 -31.46 7.81 -12.34
C PRO A 47 -30.54 8.83 -11.63
N VAL A 48 -29.88 8.42 -10.56
CA VAL A 48 -28.91 9.29 -9.88
C VAL A 48 -27.65 9.39 -10.74
N PHE A 49 -27.16 10.61 -10.97
CA PHE A 49 -25.94 10.87 -11.73
C PHE A 49 -25.13 12.00 -11.08
N GLU A 50 -23.84 12.06 -11.41
CA GLU A 50 -22.93 13.07 -10.91
C GLU A 50 -23.26 14.45 -11.51
N ARG A 51 -23.40 15.48 -10.65
CA ARG A 51 -23.63 16.87 -11.09
C ARG A 51 -22.32 17.63 -11.17
N ASN A 52 -21.66 17.54 -12.31
CA ASN A 52 -20.42 18.24 -12.64
C ASN A 52 -20.62 19.20 -13.83
N THR A 53 -19.76 20.20 -14.01
CA THR A 53 -19.82 21.13 -15.14
C THR A 53 -19.70 20.43 -16.49
N GLU A 54 -18.93 19.35 -16.56
CA GLU A 54 -18.84 18.53 -17.78
C GLU A 54 -20.14 17.78 -18.07
N THR A 55 -20.77 17.20 -17.04
CA THR A 55 -22.08 16.55 -17.21
C THR A 55 -23.18 17.54 -17.63
N LEU A 56 -23.14 18.78 -17.11
CA LEU A 56 -24.07 19.84 -17.51
C LEU A 56 -23.94 20.17 -19.00
N LYS A 57 -22.70 20.33 -19.49
CA LYS A 57 -22.44 20.61 -20.91
C LYS A 57 -22.94 19.47 -21.80
N VAL A 58 -22.61 18.22 -21.47
CA VAL A 58 -23.02 17.05 -22.25
C VAL A 58 -24.55 16.91 -22.26
N LEU A 59 -25.20 17.00 -21.09
CA LEU A 59 -26.65 16.88 -20.99
C LEU A 59 -27.39 18.02 -21.69
N THR A 60 -26.88 19.24 -21.61
CA THR A 60 -27.46 20.39 -22.34
C THR A 60 -27.32 20.21 -23.86
N ALA A 61 -26.14 19.78 -24.33
CA ALA A 61 -25.93 19.49 -25.74
C ALA A 61 -26.86 18.37 -26.24
N LEU A 62 -27.04 17.31 -25.45
CA LEU A 62 -27.93 16.21 -25.75
C LEU A 62 -29.41 16.64 -25.75
N ALA A 63 -29.81 17.49 -24.80
CA ALA A 63 -31.15 18.04 -24.73
C ALA A 63 -31.47 18.87 -25.99
N ASN A 64 -30.58 19.79 -26.36
CA ASN A 64 -30.74 20.62 -27.56
C ASN A 64 -30.75 19.77 -28.85
N ALA A 65 -29.89 18.76 -28.96
CA ALA A 65 -29.88 17.86 -30.11
C ALA A 65 -31.16 17.04 -30.21
N ASN A 66 -31.72 16.61 -29.07
CA ASN A 66 -33.00 15.91 -29.04
C ASN A 66 -34.16 16.83 -29.41
N GLU A 67 -34.22 18.06 -28.90
CA GLU A 67 -35.25 19.04 -29.28
C GLU A 67 -35.20 19.36 -30.77
N ALA A 68 -34.01 19.63 -31.33
CA ALA A 68 -33.84 19.85 -32.76
C ALA A 68 -34.30 18.64 -33.59
N ALA A 69 -33.97 17.42 -33.16
CA ALA A 69 -34.42 16.21 -33.82
C ALA A 69 -35.95 16.01 -33.71
N ASP A 70 -36.56 16.35 -32.57
CA ASP A 70 -38.00 16.27 -32.36
C ASP A 70 -38.74 17.31 -33.24
N GLU A 71 -38.20 18.52 -33.37
CA GLU A 71 -38.70 19.56 -34.30
C GLU A 71 -38.60 19.12 -35.76
N GLU A 72 -37.46 18.57 -36.20
CA GLU A 72 -37.32 18.02 -37.55
C GLU A 72 -38.32 16.91 -37.83
N ARG A 73 -38.54 16.00 -36.87
CA ARG A 73 -39.54 14.93 -36.99
C ARG A 73 -40.93 15.51 -37.13
N ALA A 74 -41.29 16.52 -36.35
CA ALA A 74 -42.57 17.20 -36.42
C ALA A 74 -42.78 17.84 -37.80
N LEU A 75 -41.80 18.61 -38.29
CA LEU A 75 -41.86 19.23 -39.62
C LEU A 75 -41.97 18.20 -40.75
N ARG A 76 -41.22 17.09 -40.69
CA ARG A 76 -41.33 16.00 -41.67
C ARG A 76 -42.71 15.35 -41.65
N LEU A 77 -43.29 15.17 -40.46
CA LEU A 77 -44.62 14.60 -40.31
C LEU A 77 -45.69 15.54 -40.88
N GLU A 78 -45.64 16.83 -40.54
CA GLU A 78 -46.54 17.84 -41.08
C GLU A 78 -46.44 17.94 -42.60
N PHE A 79 -45.22 17.97 -43.14
CA PHE A 79 -44.97 17.98 -44.58
C PHE A 79 -45.57 16.75 -45.26
N LYS A 80 -45.34 15.55 -44.69
CA LYS A 80 -45.92 14.30 -45.20
C LYS A 80 -47.44 14.33 -45.14
N GLN A 81 -48.03 14.81 -44.06
CA GLN A 81 -49.48 14.92 -43.91
C GLN A 81 -50.05 15.90 -44.94
N ASN A 82 -49.40 17.03 -45.15
CA ASN A 82 -49.78 18.04 -46.13
C ASN A 82 -49.71 17.50 -47.58
N ILE A 83 -48.68 16.72 -47.91
CA ILE A 83 -48.60 16.01 -49.20
C ILE A 83 -49.76 15.02 -49.34
N LEU A 84 -50.01 14.18 -48.32
CA LEU A 84 -51.06 13.17 -48.37
C LEU A 84 -52.46 13.79 -48.50
N THR A 85 -52.73 14.91 -47.83
CA THR A 85 -54.01 15.62 -47.94
C THR A 85 -54.22 16.27 -49.30
N ASN A 86 -53.14 16.72 -49.96
CA ASN A 86 -53.21 17.35 -51.28
C ASN A 86 -53.03 16.36 -52.44
N TYR A 87 -52.65 15.12 -52.16
CA TYR A 87 -52.46 14.09 -53.16
C TYR A 87 -53.81 13.63 -53.71
N LYS A 88 -54.08 13.97 -54.97
CA LYS A 88 -55.20 13.41 -55.73
C LYS A 88 -54.64 12.32 -56.65
N PRO A 89 -55.04 11.05 -56.48
CA PRO A 89 -54.59 9.99 -57.37
C PRO A 89 -55.06 10.29 -58.79
N LYS A 90 -54.13 10.48 -59.72
CA LYS A 90 -54.46 10.55 -61.15
C LYS A 90 -55.00 9.18 -61.56
N ARG A 91 -56.16 9.17 -62.22
CA ARG A 91 -56.68 7.94 -62.84
C ARG A 91 -55.63 7.44 -63.85
N PRO A 92 -55.20 6.17 -63.77
CA PRO A 92 -54.23 5.65 -64.74
C PRO A 92 -54.85 5.71 -66.14
N ASP A 93 -54.07 6.14 -67.12
CA ASP A 93 -54.49 6.16 -68.52
C ASP A 93 -54.94 4.76 -68.96
N ASP A 94 -55.97 4.69 -69.81
CA ASP A 94 -56.48 3.42 -70.36
C ASP A 94 -55.39 2.58 -71.05
N LYS A 95 -54.34 3.22 -71.56
CA LYS A 95 -53.15 2.56 -72.14
C LYS A 95 -52.34 1.81 -71.07
N VAL A 96 -52.20 2.37 -69.87
CA VAL A 96 -51.46 1.76 -68.75
C VAL A 96 -52.23 0.56 -68.19
N LEU A 97 -53.56 0.65 -68.13
CA LEU A 97 -54.43 -0.45 -67.75
C LEU A 97 -54.30 -1.65 -68.71
N ARG A 98 -54.30 -1.41 -70.03
CA ARG A 98 -54.11 -2.46 -71.03
C ARG A 98 -52.73 -3.13 -70.97
N ILE A 99 -51.67 -2.36 -70.70
CA ILE A 99 -50.32 -2.91 -70.51
C ILE A 99 -50.30 -3.81 -69.26
N ARG A 100 -50.94 -3.38 -68.18
CA ARG A 100 -51.08 -4.17 -66.94
C ARG A 100 -51.80 -5.49 -67.15
N GLU A 101 -52.87 -5.49 -67.95
CA GLU A 101 -53.62 -6.71 -68.31
C GLU A 101 -52.80 -7.70 -69.16
N GLY A 102 -51.80 -7.20 -69.91
CA GLY A 102 -50.89 -8.03 -70.71
C GLY A 102 -49.65 -8.54 -69.99
N LEU A 103 -49.40 -8.11 -68.74
CA LEU A 103 -48.23 -8.52 -67.95
C LEU A 103 -48.48 -9.86 -67.24
N ASN A 104 -47.49 -10.74 -67.22
CA ASN A 104 -47.54 -11.95 -66.42
C ASN A 104 -47.43 -11.64 -64.91
N ARG A 105 -47.83 -12.59 -64.06
CA ARG A 105 -47.83 -12.40 -62.60
C ARG A 105 -46.45 -12.07 -62.02
N ASP A 106 -45.39 -12.60 -62.61
CA ASP A 106 -44.02 -12.38 -62.14
C ASP A 106 -43.51 -10.98 -62.49
N ALA A 107 -43.84 -10.47 -63.67
CA ALA A 107 -43.50 -9.11 -64.06
C ALA A 107 -44.28 -8.08 -63.23
N VAL A 108 -45.54 -8.34 -62.88
CA VAL A 108 -46.29 -7.50 -61.93
C VAL A 108 -45.59 -7.46 -60.57
N LYS A 109 -45.19 -8.61 -60.03
CA LYS A 109 -44.46 -8.66 -58.75
C LYS A 109 -43.10 -7.96 -58.82
N ALA A 110 -42.37 -8.10 -59.93
CA ALA A 110 -41.08 -7.45 -60.12
C ALA A 110 -41.23 -5.93 -60.18
N LEU A 111 -42.23 -5.43 -60.90
CA LEU A 111 -42.55 -4.00 -60.96
C LEU A 111 -43.00 -3.47 -59.59
N ASP A 112 -43.85 -4.19 -58.85
CA ASP A 112 -44.24 -3.82 -57.48
C ASP A 112 -43.03 -3.80 -56.54
N SER A 113 -42.08 -4.73 -56.70
CA SER A 113 -40.85 -4.79 -55.92
C SER A 113 -39.92 -3.62 -56.23
N ILE A 114 -39.76 -3.25 -57.50
CA ILE A 114 -38.96 -2.10 -57.92
C ILE A 114 -39.62 -0.80 -57.47
N ALA A 115 -40.93 -0.64 -57.68
CA ALA A 115 -41.67 0.53 -57.20
C ALA A 115 -41.57 0.66 -55.67
N GLY A 116 -41.73 -0.45 -54.95
CA GLY A 116 -41.54 -0.50 -53.50
C GLY A 116 -40.12 -0.15 -53.05
N ALA A 117 -39.10 -0.63 -53.76
CA ALA A 117 -37.70 -0.30 -53.49
C ALA A 117 -37.39 1.17 -53.80
N SER A 118 -37.82 1.70 -54.94
CA SER A 118 -37.67 3.11 -55.31
C SER A 118 -38.33 4.03 -54.29
N VAL A 119 -39.54 3.71 -53.81
CA VAL A 119 -40.22 4.49 -52.76
C VAL A 119 -39.42 4.46 -51.46
N LYS A 120 -38.90 3.30 -51.05
CA LYS A 120 -38.09 3.18 -49.82
C LYS A 120 -36.76 3.93 -49.93
N LEU A 121 -36.14 3.93 -51.11
CA LEU A 121 -34.90 4.64 -51.39
C LEU A 121 -35.10 6.14 -51.66
N GLY A 122 -36.36 6.60 -51.77
CA GLY A 122 -36.68 7.99 -52.12
C GLY A 122 -36.31 8.37 -53.55
N VAL A 123 -36.18 7.39 -54.45
CA VAL A 123 -35.77 7.55 -55.84
C VAL A 123 -36.98 7.52 -56.77
N ASP A 124 -36.92 8.23 -57.90
CA ASP A 124 -37.97 8.16 -58.91
C ASP A 124 -38.12 6.72 -59.46
N SER A 125 -39.35 6.21 -59.45
CA SER A 125 -39.74 4.89 -59.92
C SER A 125 -39.37 4.60 -61.38
N GLY A 126 -39.10 5.64 -62.18
CA GLY A 126 -38.67 5.50 -63.58
C GLY A 126 -37.15 5.32 -63.79
N SER A 127 -36.32 5.54 -62.77
CA SER A 127 -34.86 5.59 -62.92
C SER A 127 -34.15 4.44 -62.20
N ILE A 128 -34.04 3.31 -62.91
CA ILE A 128 -33.27 2.13 -62.45
C ILE A 128 -31.82 2.47 -62.09
N PRO A 129 -31.09 3.34 -62.85
CA PRO A 129 -29.71 3.70 -62.50
C PRO A 129 -29.61 4.39 -61.13
N GLN A 130 -30.53 5.31 -60.83
CA GLN A 130 -30.55 6.00 -59.54
C GLN A 130 -30.91 5.04 -58.40
N ALA A 131 -31.85 4.12 -58.61
CA ALA A 131 -32.21 3.12 -57.60
C ALA A 131 -31.02 2.18 -57.31
N ARG A 132 -30.26 1.81 -58.35
CA ARG A 132 -29.04 1.01 -58.22
C ARG A 132 -27.94 1.77 -57.48
N GLU A 133 -27.71 3.04 -57.78
CA GLU A 133 -26.71 3.87 -57.08
C GLU A 133 -27.07 4.05 -55.61
N ALA A 134 -28.34 4.30 -55.29
CA ALA A 134 -28.82 4.37 -53.92
C ALA A 134 -28.66 3.04 -53.17
N LEU A 135 -28.95 1.90 -53.81
CA LEU A 135 -28.70 0.58 -53.23
C LEU A 135 -27.21 0.33 -52.98
N LEU A 136 -26.35 0.65 -53.95
CA LEU A 136 -24.90 0.47 -53.79
C LEU A 136 -24.35 1.36 -52.66
N TYR A 137 -24.85 2.59 -52.54
CA TYR A 137 -24.51 3.47 -51.44
C TYR A 137 -24.94 2.88 -50.10
N LEU A 138 -26.19 2.42 -49.99
CA LEU A 138 -26.71 1.82 -48.76
C LEU A 138 -25.94 0.55 -48.38
N THR A 139 -25.64 -0.33 -49.33
CA THR A 139 -24.85 -1.54 -49.09
C THR A 139 -23.42 -1.20 -48.67
N LYS A 140 -22.84 -0.13 -49.24
CA LYS A 140 -21.53 0.37 -48.81
C LYS A 140 -21.58 0.89 -47.38
N GLU A 141 -22.59 1.70 -47.05
CA GLU A 141 -22.77 2.26 -45.70
C GLU A 141 -23.05 1.17 -44.67
N GLU A 142 -23.89 0.19 -44.99
CA GLU A 142 -24.15 -1.00 -44.17
C GLU A 142 -22.85 -1.75 -43.88
N CYS A 143 -22.06 -2.03 -44.91
CA CYS A 143 -20.76 -2.70 -44.78
C CYS A 143 -19.76 -1.87 -43.95
N GLU A 144 -19.69 -0.56 -44.15
CA GLU A 144 -18.83 0.34 -43.37
C GLU A 144 -19.21 0.36 -41.88
N VAL A 145 -20.51 0.40 -41.58
CA VAL A 145 -21.03 0.35 -40.20
C VAL A 145 -20.76 -1.01 -39.57
N GLU A 146 -21.04 -2.12 -40.27
CA GLU A 146 -20.74 -3.47 -39.77
C GLU A 146 -19.23 -3.64 -39.47
N HIS A 147 -18.36 -3.13 -40.34
CA HIS A 147 -16.92 -3.15 -40.12
C HIS A 147 -16.47 -2.24 -38.98
N ALA A 148 -17.19 -1.16 -38.67
CA ALA A 148 -16.88 -0.28 -37.54
C ALA A 148 -17.32 -0.87 -36.18
N ILE A 149 -18.43 -1.62 -36.15
CA ILE A 149 -18.98 -2.22 -34.92
C ILE A 149 -18.04 -3.31 -34.36
N LEU A 150 -17.48 -4.17 -35.22
CA LEU A 150 -16.65 -5.30 -34.79
C LEU A 150 -15.44 -4.89 -33.91
N PRO A 151 -14.59 -3.92 -34.29
CA PRO A 151 -13.52 -3.44 -33.43
C PRO A 151 -14.03 -2.73 -32.17
N GLU A 152 -15.14 -1.99 -32.25
CA GLU A 152 -15.73 -1.34 -31.07
C GLU A 152 -16.21 -2.37 -30.04
N GLU A 153 -16.89 -3.44 -30.46
CA GLU A 153 -17.27 -4.55 -29.60
C GLU A 153 -16.07 -5.24 -28.96
N GLN A 154 -14.96 -5.38 -29.69
CA GLN A 154 -13.74 -5.96 -29.14
C GLN A 154 -13.11 -5.05 -28.08
N VAL A 155 -13.10 -3.72 -28.31
CA VAL A 155 -12.63 -2.75 -27.33
C VAL A 155 -13.51 -2.76 -26.08
N LEU A 156 -14.84 -2.82 -26.23
CA LEU A 156 -15.76 -2.95 -25.10
C LEU A 156 -15.51 -4.23 -24.29
N LYS A 157 -15.31 -5.38 -24.96
CA LYS A 157 -14.97 -6.63 -24.28
C LYS A 157 -13.67 -6.52 -23.49
N ASN A 158 -12.65 -5.89 -24.06
CA ASN A 158 -11.38 -5.68 -23.38
C ASN A 158 -11.55 -4.75 -22.17
N LEU A 159 -12.25 -3.62 -22.32
CA LEU A 159 -12.51 -2.68 -21.22
C LEU A 159 -13.29 -3.33 -20.08
N VAL A 160 -14.28 -4.18 -20.37
CA VAL A 160 -15.01 -4.93 -19.34
C VAL A 160 -14.07 -5.87 -18.59
N SER A 161 -13.20 -6.60 -19.30
CA SER A 161 -12.19 -7.46 -18.67
C SER A 161 -11.22 -6.65 -17.79
N ASP A 162 -10.79 -5.48 -18.25
CA ASP A 162 -9.89 -4.59 -17.50
C ASP A 162 -10.56 -4.05 -16.22
N ILE A 163 -11.87 -3.73 -16.29
CA ILE A 163 -12.66 -3.33 -15.12
C ILE A 163 -12.76 -4.49 -14.12
N GLU A 164 -13.05 -5.70 -14.58
CA GLU A 164 -13.11 -6.88 -13.72
C GLU A 164 -11.77 -7.16 -13.03
N GLU A 165 -10.65 -7.01 -13.75
CA GLU A 165 -9.30 -7.16 -13.19
C GLU A 165 -8.96 -6.05 -12.18
N ALA A 166 -9.34 -4.80 -12.47
CA ALA A 166 -9.18 -3.68 -11.55
C ALA A 166 -10.01 -3.85 -10.28
N GLU A 167 -11.26 -4.31 -10.40
CA GLU A 167 -12.13 -4.62 -9.25
C GLU A 167 -11.56 -5.78 -8.42
N ALA A 168 -11.06 -6.84 -9.06
CA ALA A 168 -10.41 -7.94 -8.36
C ALA A 168 -9.18 -7.47 -7.58
N SER A 169 -8.38 -6.59 -8.19
CA SER A 169 -7.22 -5.95 -7.55
C SER A 169 -7.64 -5.07 -6.37
N LEU A 170 -8.68 -4.25 -6.54
CA LEU A 170 -9.23 -3.42 -5.48
C LEU A 170 -9.72 -4.28 -4.31
N ARG A 171 -10.47 -5.35 -4.57
CA ARG A 171 -10.94 -6.28 -3.53
C ARG A 171 -9.77 -6.95 -2.79
N LYS A 172 -8.69 -7.29 -3.49
CA LYS A 172 -7.46 -7.82 -2.87
C LYS A 172 -6.83 -6.81 -1.92
N HIS A 173 -6.78 -5.54 -2.30
CA HIS A 173 -6.23 -4.46 -1.45
C HIS A 173 -7.19 -3.97 -0.36
N GLN A 174 -8.48 -4.16 -0.52
CA GLN A 174 -9.49 -3.92 0.50
C GLN A 174 -9.71 -5.13 1.42
N SER A 175 -9.06 -6.26 1.15
CA SER A 175 -9.12 -7.42 2.02
C SER A 175 -8.46 -7.12 3.36
N ASP A 176 -8.95 -7.79 4.41
CA ASP A 176 -8.53 -7.69 5.82
C ASP A 176 -7.00 -7.74 6.05
N ALA A 177 -6.23 -8.25 5.07
CA ALA A 177 -4.77 -8.27 5.10
C ALA A 177 -4.11 -6.87 5.03
N TYR A 178 -4.83 -5.87 4.49
CA TYR A 178 -4.35 -4.50 4.32
C TYR A 178 -5.14 -3.48 5.15
N GLU A 179 -6.14 -3.90 5.92
CA GLU A 179 -6.74 -3.03 6.92
C GLU A 179 -5.71 -2.69 8.00
N THR A 180 -5.62 -1.41 8.36
CA THR A 180 -4.81 -1.00 9.50
C THR A 180 -5.41 -1.65 10.75
N PRO A 181 -4.66 -2.52 11.46
CA PRO A 181 -5.20 -3.18 12.64
C PRO A 181 -5.75 -2.12 13.60
N LYS A 182 -7.01 -2.27 14.04
CA LYS A 182 -7.69 -1.27 14.88
C LYS A 182 -6.94 -1.00 16.21
N ASP A 183 -6.09 -1.93 16.61
CA ASP A 183 -5.25 -1.86 17.81
C ASP A 183 -3.90 -1.13 17.61
N LEU A 184 -3.53 -0.75 16.37
CA LEU A 184 -2.27 -0.08 16.07
C LEU A 184 -2.03 1.19 16.91
N PRO A 185 -3.00 2.13 17.09
CA PRO A 185 -2.78 3.31 17.92
C PRO A 185 -2.63 2.96 19.41
N ALA A 186 -3.32 1.93 19.90
CA ALA A 186 -3.15 1.45 21.26
C ALA A 186 -1.75 0.86 21.47
N ARG A 187 -1.29 0.00 20.54
CA ARG A 187 0.07 -0.57 20.56
C ARG A 187 1.15 0.49 20.43
N LEU A 188 0.97 1.50 19.58
CA LEU A 188 1.91 2.61 19.45
C LEU A 188 1.98 3.43 20.75
N ALA A 189 0.85 3.68 21.42
CA ALA A 189 0.81 4.34 22.72
C ALA A 189 1.51 3.50 23.81
N GLU A 190 1.38 2.18 23.79
CA GLU A 190 2.12 1.28 24.67
C GLU A 190 3.62 1.31 24.38
N TRP A 191 4.03 1.13 23.12
CA TRP A 191 5.44 1.17 22.72
C TRP A 191 6.11 2.50 23.02
N THR A 192 5.42 3.62 22.81
CA THR A 192 5.96 4.93 23.16
C THR A 192 6.15 5.10 24.67
N ARG A 193 5.24 4.56 25.50
CA ARG A 193 5.41 4.53 26.96
C ARG A 193 6.58 3.63 27.37
N THR A 194 6.69 2.42 26.81
CA THR A 194 7.78 1.50 27.15
C THR A 194 9.13 2.05 26.71
N ILE A 195 9.22 2.68 25.53
CA ILE A 195 10.44 3.37 25.06
C ILE A 195 10.85 4.47 26.04
N LYS A 196 9.92 5.31 26.52
CA LYS A 196 10.22 6.35 27.53
C LYS A 196 10.77 5.76 28.82
N ILE A 197 10.14 4.69 29.33
CA ILE A 197 10.61 3.99 30.54
C ILE A 197 12.01 3.39 30.32
N LEU A 198 12.26 2.77 29.17
CA LEU A 198 13.56 2.18 28.84
C LEU A 198 14.64 3.26 28.66
N GLN A 199 14.31 4.41 28.08
CA GLN A 199 15.22 5.55 27.98
C GLN A 199 15.58 6.09 29.36
N GLN A 200 14.60 6.26 30.25
CA GLN A 200 14.86 6.67 31.63
C GLN A 200 15.76 5.66 32.36
N LYS A 201 15.44 4.36 32.29
CA LYS A 201 16.28 3.32 32.90
C LYS A 201 17.69 3.28 32.31
N SER A 202 17.84 3.47 31.00
CA SER A 202 19.15 3.54 30.35
C SER A 202 19.98 4.72 30.89
N ALA A 203 19.35 5.89 31.09
CA ALA A 203 20.01 7.03 31.71
C ALA A 203 20.41 6.73 33.16
N GLU A 204 19.51 6.15 33.96
CA GLU A 204 19.79 5.75 35.35
C GLU A 204 20.95 4.73 35.44
N TYR A 205 20.99 3.73 34.55
CA TYR A 205 22.09 2.76 34.51
C TYR A 205 23.41 3.40 34.07
N LYS A 206 23.38 4.35 33.13
CA LYS A 206 24.57 5.12 32.74
C LYS A 206 25.07 5.95 33.91
N ASP A 207 24.20 6.67 34.61
CA ASP A 207 24.56 7.48 35.78
C ASP A 207 25.09 6.63 36.92
N ARG A 208 24.49 5.46 37.16
CA ARG A 208 24.98 4.48 38.14
C ARG A 208 26.35 3.92 37.75
N ALA A 209 26.57 3.62 36.47
CA ALA A 209 27.87 3.17 35.97
C ALA A 209 28.94 4.25 36.14
N VAL A 210 28.64 5.51 35.79
CA VAL A 210 29.54 6.65 36.00
C VAL A 210 29.81 6.86 37.49
N SER A 211 28.79 6.75 38.33
CA SER A 211 28.93 6.89 39.79
C SER A 211 29.79 5.78 40.39
N LEU A 212 29.59 4.53 39.96
CA LEU A 212 30.43 3.39 40.35
C LEU A 212 31.86 3.53 39.84
N GLN A 213 32.04 3.98 38.59
CA GLN A 213 33.36 4.23 38.03
C GLN A 213 34.09 5.35 38.77
N ASN A 214 33.38 6.42 39.15
CA ASN A 214 33.94 7.51 39.94
C ASN A 214 34.24 7.07 41.37
N ALA A 215 33.39 6.24 41.98
CA ALA A 215 33.65 5.64 43.29
C ALA A 215 34.88 4.72 43.24
N TYR A 216 35.01 3.92 42.17
CA TYR A 216 36.18 3.08 41.91
C TYR A 216 37.44 3.92 41.68
N ARG A 217 37.35 5.05 40.97
CA ARG A 217 38.50 5.97 40.78
C ARG A 217 38.91 6.69 42.06
N ARG A 218 37.94 7.09 42.90
CA ARG A 218 38.20 7.77 44.19
C ARG A 218 38.77 6.81 45.23
N ASN A 219 38.20 5.61 45.31
CA ASN A 219 38.65 4.54 46.19
C ASN A 219 39.34 3.45 45.36
N GLN A 220 40.30 3.85 44.53
CA GLN A 220 41.03 2.89 43.73
C GLN A 220 41.80 1.99 44.70
N PRO A 221 41.56 0.66 44.69
CA PRO A 221 42.27 -0.23 45.57
C PRO A 221 43.77 -0.09 45.26
N LYS A 222 44.55 0.29 46.27
CA LYS A 222 46.01 0.50 46.16
C LYS A 222 46.74 -0.76 45.71
N TYR A 223 46.13 -1.92 45.96
CA TYR A 223 46.62 -3.23 45.58
C TYR A 223 45.49 -3.98 44.89
N THR A 224 45.73 -4.45 43.68
CA THR A 224 44.87 -5.39 42.98
C THR A 224 44.95 -6.76 43.66
N VAL A 225 43.93 -7.61 43.51
CA VAL A 225 43.91 -8.95 44.09
C VAL A 225 45.15 -9.74 43.67
N GLU A 226 45.58 -9.62 42.42
CA GLU A 226 46.80 -10.23 41.90
C GLU A 226 48.04 -9.74 42.65
N SER A 227 48.18 -8.43 42.87
CA SER A 227 49.31 -7.87 43.62
C SER A 227 49.29 -8.24 45.10
N LEU A 228 48.11 -8.48 45.69
CA LEU A 228 48.00 -8.96 47.08
C LEU A 228 48.44 -10.42 47.19
N VAL A 229 48.10 -11.25 46.20
CA VAL A 229 48.55 -12.65 46.14
C VAL A 229 50.05 -12.73 45.96
N GLU A 230 50.63 -11.91 45.08
CA GLU A 230 52.10 -11.81 44.92
C GLU A 230 52.77 -11.39 46.23
N LEU A 231 52.27 -10.33 46.89
CA LEU A 231 52.81 -9.88 48.17
C LEU A 231 52.64 -10.93 49.27
N GLU A 232 51.54 -11.67 49.29
CA GLU A 232 51.30 -12.78 50.22
C GLU A 232 52.34 -13.89 50.00
N THR A 233 52.62 -14.28 48.75
CA THR A 233 53.65 -15.28 48.46
C THR A 233 55.05 -14.80 48.89
N GLU A 234 55.37 -13.54 48.64
CA GLU A 234 56.65 -12.95 49.05
C GLU A 234 56.80 -12.93 50.58
N VAL A 235 55.73 -12.58 51.31
CA VAL A 235 55.70 -12.62 52.78
C VAL A 235 55.87 -14.04 53.30
N LEU A 236 55.23 -15.03 52.67
CA LEU A 236 55.38 -16.45 53.04
C LEU A 236 56.81 -16.93 52.84
N ASP A 237 57.45 -16.55 51.73
CA ASP A 237 58.84 -16.86 51.45
C ASP A 237 59.78 -16.21 52.47
N PHE A 238 59.59 -14.92 52.78
CA PHE A 238 60.34 -14.23 53.83
C PHE A 238 60.14 -14.87 55.20
N GLN A 239 58.91 -15.28 55.55
CA GLN A 239 58.66 -16.01 56.80
C GLN A 239 59.35 -17.37 56.83
N GLY A 240 59.43 -18.06 55.69
CA GLY A 240 60.21 -19.30 55.53
C GLY A 240 61.70 -19.05 55.75
N HIS A 241 62.22 -17.99 55.14
CA HIS A 241 63.63 -17.60 55.28
C HIS A 241 63.98 -17.22 56.72
N VAL A 242 63.15 -16.40 57.37
CA VAL A 242 63.32 -16.02 58.78
C VAL A 242 63.24 -17.24 59.70
N ARG A 243 62.33 -18.19 59.44
CA ARG A 243 62.27 -19.45 60.20
C ARG A 243 63.55 -20.28 60.05
N SER A 244 64.05 -20.42 58.83
CA SER A 244 65.31 -21.13 58.56
C SER A 244 66.50 -20.45 59.25
N LEU A 245 66.62 -19.13 59.10
CA LEU A 245 67.71 -18.34 59.68
C LEU A 245 67.65 -18.36 61.22
N ASN A 246 66.45 -18.26 61.81
CA ASN A 246 66.28 -18.41 63.25
C ASN A 246 66.60 -19.84 63.71
N GLY A 247 66.30 -20.85 62.90
CA GLY A 247 66.75 -22.23 63.13
C GLY A 247 68.28 -22.35 63.15
N GLN A 248 68.96 -21.71 62.20
CA GLN A 248 70.43 -21.66 62.15
C GLN A 248 71.01 -20.91 63.34
N VAL A 249 70.49 -19.74 63.69
CA VAL A 249 70.91 -18.96 64.87
C VAL A 249 70.71 -19.78 66.14
N LYS A 250 69.56 -20.44 66.31
CA LYS A 250 69.33 -21.34 67.44
C LYS A 250 70.37 -22.46 67.51
N ALA A 251 70.70 -23.08 66.38
CA ALA A 251 71.75 -24.10 66.33
C ALA A 251 73.12 -23.55 66.77
N TYR A 252 73.47 -22.32 66.39
CA TYR A 252 74.70 -21.67 66.84
C TYR A 252 74.67 -21.23 68.31
N THR A 253 73.52 -20.82 68.86
CA THR A 253 73.41 -20.47 70.30
C THR A 253 73.60 -21.67 71.23
N LEU A 254 73.37 -22.89 70.73
CA LEU A 254 73.61 -24.13 71.48
C LEU A 254 75.10 -24.55 71.45
N LEU A 255 75.91 -23.93 70.59
CA LEU A 255 77.34 -24.20 70.51
C LEU A 255 78.14 -23.32 71.50
N PRO A 256 79.10 -23.89 72.23
CA PRO A 256 80.02 -23.10 73.06
C PRO A 256 80.87 -22.15 72.20
N PRO A 257 81.24 -20.96 72.70
CA PRO A 257 82.04 -19.97 71.95
C PRO A 257 83.46 -20.42 71.54
N ASP A 258 83.98 -21.51 72.12
CA ASP A 258 85.32 -22.06 71.84
C ASP A 258 85.27 -23.18 70.78
N PRO A 259 85.98 -23.07 69.64
CA PRO A 259 85.91 -24.02 68.53
C PRO A 259 86.30 -25.45 68.90
N LYS A 260 87.24 -25.64 69.83
CA LYS A 260 87.66 -27.00 70.25
C LYS A 260 86.60 -27.69 71.12
N ALA A 261 85.88 -26.92 71.93
CA ALA A 261 84.81 -27.43 72.79
C ALA A 261 83.54 -27.75 71.97
N ALA A 262 83.24 -26.96 70.94
CA ALA A 262 82.15 -27.22 70.01
C ALA A 262 82.38 -28.52 69.21
N GLN A 263 83.60 -28.78 68.76
CA GLN A 263 83.94 -30.03 68.04
C GLN A 263 83.72 -31.28 68.89
N ARG A 264 84.06 -31.25 70.18
CA ARG A 264 83.80 -32.39 71.08
C ARG A 264 82.32 -32.67 71.26
N LYS A 265 81.50 -31.62 71.47
CA LYS A 265 80.04 -31.79 71.61
C LYS A 265 79.38 -32.28 70.33
N ILE A 266 79.90 -31.89 69.16
CA ILE A 266 79.42 -32.41 67.88
C ILE A 266 79.79 -33.90 67.74
N GLU A 267 81.00 -34.30 68.13
CA GLU A 267 81.44 -35.69 68.03
C GLU A 267 80.68 -36.60 69.01
N GLU A 268 80.44 -36.13 70.22
CA GLU A 268 79.60 -36.80 71.23
C GLU A 268 78.16 -36.96 70.71
N ALA A 269 77.56 -35.88 70.19
CA ALA A 269 76.22 -35.96 69.60
C ALA A 269 76.16 -36.86 68.35
N LYS A 270 77.23 -36.95 67.56
CA LYS A 270 77.33 -37.88 66.43
C LYS A 270 77.41 -39.32 66.89
N GLN A 271 78.20 -39.62 67.92
CA GLN A 271 78.26 -40.95 68.52
C GLN A 271 76.89 -41.36 69.06
N ASP A 272 76.18 -40.46 69.74
CA ASP A 272 74.83 -40.73 70.23
C ASP A 272 73.82 -40.97 69.10
N LEU A 273 73.93 -40.23 67.99
CA LEU A 273 73.08 -40.43 66.82
C LEU A 273 73.39 -41.75 66.11
N GLU A 274 74.67 -42.12 66.02
CA GLU A 274 75.10 -43.41 65.47
C GLU A 274 74.61 -44.56 66.37
N ASN A 275 74.72 -44.43 67.70
CA ASN A 275 74.20 -45.39 68.65
C ASN A 275 72.67 -45.54 68.54
N LEU A 276 71.93 -44.44 68.38
CA LEU A 276 70.49 -44.47 68.16
C LEU A 276 70.11 -45.03 66.79
N ARG A 277 70.92 -44.80 65.75
CA ARG A 277 70.75 -45.43 64.43
C ARG A 277 71.02 -46.92 64.50
N SER A 278 72.10 -47.36 65.13
CA SER A 278 72.38 -48.78 65.36
C SER A 278 71.27 -49.43 66.18
N ARG A 279 70.78 -48.79 67.25
CA ARG A 279 69.64 -49.28 68.04
C ARG A 279 68.37 -49.40 67.20
N ARG A 280 68.09 -48.39 66.38
CA ARG A 280 66.95 -48.39 65.47
C ARG A 280 67.10 -49.49 64.41
N ASP A 281 68.29 -49.66 63.86
CA ASP A 281 68.58 -50.64 62.82
C ASP A 281 68.60 -52.07 63.39
N GLU A 282 69.02 -52.27 64.65
CA GLU A 282 68.85 -53.50 65.42
C GLU A 282 67.36 -53.82 65.65
N VAL A 283 66.56 -52.82 66.01
CA VAL A 283 65.10 -52.97 66.16
C VAL A 283 64.45 -53.31 64.81
N TYR A 284 64.87 -52.66 63.71
CA TYR A 284 64.39 -53.00 62.36
C TYR A 284 64.87 -54.39 61.89
N GLN A 285 66.10 -54.80 62.21
CA GLN A 285 66.61 -56.13 61.89
C GLN A 285 65.94 -57.22 62.74
N GLY A 286 65.59 -56.92 64.00
CA GLY A 286 64.78 -57.79 64.86
C GLY A 286 63.34 -57.96 64.35
N MET A 287 62.78 -56.93 63.71
CA MET A 287 61.49 -57.02 63.01
C MET A 287 61.57 -57.76 61.66
N ALA A 288 62.77 -57.99 61.09
CA ALA A 288 62.97 -58.65 59.80
C ALA A 288 63.42 -60.13 59.89
N ARG A 289 63.63 -60.68 61.10
CA ARG A 289 63.94 -62.12 61.35
C ARG A 289 62.85 -62.86 62.14
N ALA A 290 61.68 -62.27 62.30
CA ALA A 290 60.44 -62.90 62.75
C ALA A 290 59.46 -62.98 61.56
#